data_AF-K8W4P3-F1
#
_entry.id   AF-K8W4P3-F1
#
_cell.length_a   1.000
_cell.length_b   1.000
_cell.length_c   1.000
_cell.angle_alpha   90.00
_cell.angle_beta   90.00
_cell.angle_gamma   90.00
#
_symmetry.space_group_name_H-M   'P 1'
#
loop_
_entity.id
_entity.type
_entity.pdbx_description
1 polymer ?
#
loop_
_entity_poly.entity_id
_entity_poly.type
_entity_poly.pdbx_seq_one_letter_code
_entity_poly.pdbx_strand_id
1 'polypeptide(L)' 'MSHIPLDSLPLLRRIEALESALNITLASLSVLTPDIRDCVIANLDEYASTHQDYGIKKAHKELSDKIKNLKIERI' A
#
# COMPACT_ATOMS: atom_id res chain seq x y z
N MET A 1 -13.71 3.57 26.09
CA MET A 1 -12.23 3.56 26.09
C MET A 1 -11.80 2.30 25.35
N SER A 2 -11.59 2.38 24.04
CA SER A 2 -11.11 1.25 23.24
C SER A 2 -9.66 0.96 23.62
N HIS A 3 -9.44 -0.13 24.36
CA HIS A 3 -8.11 -0.64 24.68
C HIS A 3 -7.45 -1.12 23.39
N ILE A 4 -6.62 -0.26 22.79
CA ILE A 4 -5.64 -0.67 21.78
C ILE A 4 -4.53 -1.39 22.57
N PRO A 5 -4.30 -2.70 22.37
CA PRO A 5 -3.28 -3.42 23.12
C PRO A 5 -1.90 -2.78 22.86
N LEU A 6 -1.11 -2.58 23.91
CA LEU A 6 0.16 -1.84 23.87
C LEU A 6 1.14 -2.37 22.79
N ASP A 7 1.04 -3.65 22.46
CA ASP A 7 1.83 -4.35 21.42
C ASP A 7 1.48 -3.95 19.98
N SER A 8 0.33 -3.28 19.77
CA SER A 8 -0.11 -2.83 18.44
C SER A 8 0.40 -1.43 18.08
N LEU A 9 0.88 -0.65 19.05
CA LEU A 9 1.48 0.68 18.80
C LEU A 9 2.77 0.60 17.96
N PRO A 10 3.72 -0.31 18.25
CA PRO A 10 4.89 -0.53 17.41
C PRO A 10 4.53 -1.01 16.00
N LEU A 11 3.49 -1.85 15.89
CA LEU A 11 3.00 -2.34 14.60
C LEU A 11 2.38 -1.21 13.77
N LEU A 12 1.55 -0.37 14.40
CA LEU A 12 0.92 0.79 13.77
C LEU A 12 1.97 1.77 13.23
N ARG A 13 2.99 2.11 14.03
CA ARG A 13 4.08 2.98 13.60
C ARG A 13 4.88 2.41 12.43
N ARG A 14 5.08 1.08 12.38
CA ARG A 14 5.74 0.42 11.25
C ARG A 14 4.88 0.48 9.99
N ILE A 15 3.56 0.31 10.12
CA ILE A 15 2.62 0.45 9.00
C ILE A 15 2.63 1.89 8.48
N GLU A 16 2.56 2.90 9.36
CA GLU A 16 2.62 4.32 8.97
C GLU A 16 3.94 4.69 8.28
N ALA A 17 5.07 4.15 8.78
CA ALA A 17 6.37 4.34 8.15
C ALA A 17 6.43 3.70 6.75
N LEU A 18 5.88 2.49 6.60
CA LEU A 18 5.78 1.80 5.32
C LEU A 18 4.87 2.55 4.35
N GLU A 19 3.70 3.04 4.80
CA GLU A 19 2.78 3.84 3.98
C GLU A 19 3.43 5.16 3.53
N SER A 20 4.16 5.86 4.41
CA SER A 20 4.92 7.06 4.03
C SER A 20 6.03 6.76 3.03
N ALA A 21 6.80 5.70 3.24
CA ALA A 21 7.85 5.30 2.32
C ALA A 21 7.29 4.94 0.93
N LEU A 22 6.15 4.23 0.90
CA LEU A 22 5.44 3.92 -0.35
C LEU A 22 4.97 5.20 -1.04
N ASN A 23 4.36 6.14 -0.31
CA ASN A 23 3.88 7.39 -0.87
C ASN A 23 5.01 8.26 -1.44
N ILE A 24 6.13 8.40 -0.73
CA ILE A 24 7.30 9.16 -1.20
C ILE A 24 7.89 8.50 -2.46
N THR A 25 7.99 7.17 -2.46
CA THR A 25 8.51 6.40 -3.60
C THR A 25 7.58 6.54 -4.80
N LEU A 26 6.26 6.38 -4.62
CA LEU A 26 5.26 6.55 -5.68
C LEU A 26 5.21 7.98 -6.21
N ALA A 27 5.29 9.00 -5.35
CA ALA A 27 5.33 10.39 -5.77
C ALA A 27 6.59 10.67 -6.61
N SER A 28 7.76 10.23 -6.13
CA SER A 28 9.04 10.39 -6.84
C SER A 28 9.06 9.66 -8.19
N LEU A 29 8.45 8.47 -8.24
CA LEU A 29 8.36 7.66 -9.46
C LEU A 29 7.26 8.14 -10.41
N SER A 30 6.18 8.76 -9.93
CA SER A 30 5.12 9.33 -10.78
C SER A 30 5.62 10.48 -11.66
N VAL A 31 6.70 11.15 -11.24
CA VAL A 31 7.40 12.18 -12.02
C VAL A 31 8.26 11.56 -13.13
N LEU A 32 8.80 10.35 -12.91
CA LEU A 32 9.78 9.71 -13.80
C LEU A 32 9.17 8.65 -14.73
N THR A 33 8.05 8.02 -14.34
CA THR A 33 7.41 6.98 -15.15
C THR A 33 5.92 6.87 -14.80
N PRO A 34 5.00 7.44 -15.61
CA PRO A 34 3.57 7.44 -15.32
C PRO A 34 2.96 6.02 -15.21
N ASP A 35 3.64 5.00 -15.75
CA ASP A 35 3.19 3.61 -15.76
C ASP A 35 3.56 2.83 -14.48
N ILE A 36 4.41 3.38 -13.60
CA ILE A 36 4.82 2.69 -12.38
C ILE A 36 3.65 2.42 -11.44
N ARG A 37 2.65 3.30 -11.41
CA ARG A 37 1.43 3.06 -10.64
C ARG A 37 0.77 1.76 -11.10
N ASP A 38 0.68 1.57 -12.42
CA ASP A 38 0.02 0.41 -13.00
C ASP A 38 0.87 -0.86 -12.81
N CYS A 39 2.20 -0.75 -12.83
CA CYS A 39 3.11 -1.86 -12.44
C CYS A 39 2.97 -2.26 -10.96
N VAL A 40 2.86 -1.29 -10.04
CA VAL A 40 2.69 -1.56 -8.61
C VAL A 40 1.33 -2.21 -8.36
N ILE A 41 0.27 -1.74 -9.01
CA ILE A 41 -1.05 -2.37 -8.97
C ILE A 41 -1.00 -3.81 -9.47
N ALA A 42 -0.38 -4.04 -10.63
CA ALA A 42 -0.27 -5.37 -11.23
C ALA A 42 0.47 -6.35 -10.30
N ASN A 43 1.59 -5.91 -9.72
CA ASN A 43 2.35 -6.73 -8.77
C ASN A 43 1.56 -7.05 -7.49
N LEU A 44 0.80 -6.08 -6.96
CA LEU A 44 -0.03 -6.31 -5.76
C LEU A 44 -1.18 -7.28 -6.03
N ASP A 45 -1.83 -7.16 -7.19
CA ASP A 45 -2.92 -8.05 -7.61
C ASP A 45 -2.38 -9.47 -7.91
N GLU A 46 -1.21 -9.59 -8.55
CA GLU A 46 -0.52 -10.86 -8.79
C GLU A 46 -0.11 -11.53 -7.47
N TYR A 47 0.50 -10.79 -6.55
CA TYR A 47 0.93 -11.31 -5.25
C TYR A 47 -0.27 -11.78 -4.42
N ALA A 48 -1.40 -11.05 -4.45
CA ALA A 48 -2.63 -11.49 -3.81
C ALA A 48 -3.16 -12.79 -4.44
N SER A 49 -3.10 -12.92 -5.77
CA SER A 49 -3.64 -14.10 -6.48
C SER A 49 -2.84 -15.38 -6.24
N THR A 50 -1.53 -15.27 -6.01
CA THR A 50 -0.60 -16.40 -5.86
C THR A 50 -0.55 -16.99 -4.45
N HIS A 51 -0.98 -16.23 -3.45
CA HIS A 51 -0.99 -16.70 -2.06
C HIS A 51 -2.31 -17.40 -1.72
N GLN A 52 -2.32 -18.32 -0.74
CA GLN A 52 -3.57 -18.96 -0.27
C GLN A 52 -4.14 -18.30 0.99
N ASP A 53 -3.31 -17.56 1.72
CA ASP A 53 -3.70 -16.88 2.95
C ASP A 53 -4.71 -15.74 2.65
N TYR A 54 -5.85 -15.81 3.33
CA TYR A 54 -6.94 -14.85 3.15
C TYR A 54 -6.60 -13.45 3.66
N GLY A 55 -5.83 -13.35 4.75
CA GLY A 55 -5.37 -12.07 5.30
C GLY A 55 -4.42 -11.36 4.36
N ILE A 56 -3.47 -12.11 3.76
CA ILE A 56 -2.53 -11.58 2.77
C ILE A 56 -3.27 -11.11 1.52
N LYS A 57 -4.20 -11.92 1.00
CA LYS A 57 -5.07 -11.55 -0.14
C LYS A 57 -5.80 -10.24 0.10
N LYS A 58 -6.47 -10.16 1.24
CA LYS A 58 -7.31 -9.00 1.58
C LYS A 58 -6.45 -7.75 1.72
N ALA A 59 -5.33 -7.83 2.45
CA ALA A 59 -4.45 -6.68 2.67
C ALA A 59 -3.83 -6.14 1.37
N HIS A 60 -3.36 -7.02 0.48
CA HIS A 60 -2.75 -6.60 -0.79
C HIS A 60 -3.78 -6.04 -1.76
N LYS A 61 -4.99 -6.61 -1.77
CA LYS A 61 -6.10 -6.09 -2.59
C LYS A 61 -6.61 -4.74 -2.09
N GLU A 62 -6.75 -4.56 -0.77
CA GLU A 62 -7.09 -3.26 -0.17
C GLU A 62 -6.04 -2.20 -0.47
N LEU A 63 -4.75 -2.56 -0.47
CA LEU A 63 -3.67 -1.65 -0.83
C LEU A 63 -3.70 -1.28 -2.32
N SER A 64 -3.91 -2.26 -3.20
CA SER A 64 -4.10 -2.05 -4.65
C SER A 64 -5.26 -1.09 -4.92
N ASP A 65 -6.41 -1.29 -4.25
CA ASP A 65 -7.58 -0.43 -4.38
C ASP A 65 -7.36 0.99 -3.83
N LYS A 66 -6.60 1.14 -2.73
CA LYS A 66 -6.19 2.46 -2.23
C LYS A 66 -5.33 3.20 -3.25
N ILE A 67 -4.37 2.52 -3.86
CA ILE A 67 -3.47 3.12 -4.85
C ILE A 67 -4.21 3.51 -6.14
N LYS A 68 -5.18 2.69 -6.59
CA LYS A 68 -6.08 3.03 -7.72
C LYS A 68 -6.87 4.32 -7.47
N ASN A 69 -7.24 4.57 -6.21
CA ASN A 69 -8.03 5.73 -5.80
C ASN A 69 -7.20 6.95 -5.38
N LEU A 70 -5.86 6.85 -5.31
CA LEU A 70 -5.00 7.99 -5.06
C LEU A 70 -5.08 8.95 -6.25
N LYS A 71 -5.77 10.08 -6.05
CA LYS A 71 -5.68 11.24 -6.96
C LYS A 71 -4.29 11.86 -6.78
N ILE A 72 -3.35 11.42 -7.60
CA ILE A 72 -2.06 12.10 -7.73
C ILE A 72 -2.33 13.37 -8.55
N GLU A 73 -2.45 14.50 -7.87
CA GLU A 73 -2.45 15.81 -8.51
C GLU A 73 -1.07 15.98 -9.17
N ARG A 74 -1.05 16.02 -10.51
CA ARG A 74 0.16 16.38 -11.25
C ARG A 74 0.45 17.84 -10.96
N ILE A 75 1.59 18.10 -10.30
CA ILE A 75 2.17 19.42 -10.10
C ILE A 75 2.70 19.94 -11.43
#